data_AF-A0A0Z0AJK6-F1
#
_entry.id   AF-A0A0Z0AJK6-F1
#
_cell.length_a   1.000
_cell.length_b   1.000
_cell.length_c   1.000
_cell.angle_alpha   90.00
_cell.angle_beta   90.00
_cell.angle_gamma   90.00
#
_symmetry.space_group_name_H-M   'P 1'
#
loop_
_entity.id
_entity.type
_entity.pdbx_description
1 polymer ?
#
loop_
_entity_poly.entity_id
_entity_poly.type
_entity_poly.pdbx_seq_one_letter_code
_entity_poly.pdbx_strand_id
1 'polypeptide(L)'
;MGSSKCLSTRVTSFILYLIPLIYSALIILFGTVEYKNNNPCNLVFLCMFYGVVIIVICLVGCWGVIKENATSVRSTLILLIVNNIIMSMLITFLLIDTLKYPHIAIIHKASKLLQFIVEEKKVGLIFCSVIYALIFFSFCFMWNVGDYLAQLDANMCLDDIKNSHDRIQNNKKKYSKKISKDESEFLIKV
;
A
#
# COMPACT_ATOMS: atom_id res chain seq x y z
N MET A 1 8.29 -23.58 13.58
CA MET A 1 8.72 -23.04 12.25
C MET A 1 7.82 -21.91 11.70
N GLY A 2 6.73 -21.46 12.37
CA GLY A 2 5.82 -20.43 11.84
C GLY A 2 6.23 -18.96 12.05
N SER A 3 7.00 -18.65 13.10
CA SER A 3 7.29 -17.25 13.50
C SER A 3 8.23 -16.51 12.53
N SER A 4 9.28 -17.17 12.03
CA SER A 4 10.28 -16.53 11.15
C SER A 4 9.74 -16.19 9.75
N LYS A 5 8.86 -17.03 9.18
CA LYS A 5 8.22 -16.76 7.87
C LYS A 5 7.21 -15.61 7.95
N CYS A 6 6.46 -15.52 9.05
CA CYS A 6 5.51 -14.42 9.29
C CYS A 6 6.24 -13.08 9.49
N LEU A 7 7.36 -13.07 10.23
CA LEU A 7 8.18 -11.87 10.39
C LEU A 7 8.81 -11.42 9.06
N SER A 8 9.30 -12.37 8.27
CA SER A 8 9.89 -12.10 6.95
C SER A 8 8.88 -11.47 5.99
N THR A 9 7.68 -12.05 5.88
CA THR A 9 6.62 -11.53 5.00
C THR A 9 6.07 -10.16 5.46
N ARG A 10 6.04 -9.90 6.77
CA ARG A 10 5.72 -8.59 7.34
C ARG A 10 6.76 -7.52 6.96
N VAL A 11 8.05 -7.84 7.08
CA VAL A 11 9.15 -6.92 6.68
C VAL A 11 9.14 -6.68 5.18
N THR A 12 8.95 -7.71 4.36
CA THR A 12 8.85 -7.57 2.90
C THR A 12 7.66 -6.70 2.51
N SER A 13 6.50 -6.88 3.14
CA SER A 13 5.31 -6.06 2.88
C SER A 13 5.54 -4.59 3.27
N PHE A 14 6.24 -4.34 4.37
CA PHE A 14 6.60 -2.98 4.79
C PHE A 14 7.55 -2.29 3.80
N ILE A 15 8.58 -3.01 3.33
CA ILE A 15 9.51 -2.51 2.30
C ILE A 15 8.77 -2.18 1.00
N LEU A 16 7.74 -2.96 0.65
CA LEU A 16 6.95 -2.73 -0.55
C LEU A 16 6.10 -1.47 -0.50
N TYR A 17 5.60 -1.09 0.68
CA TYR A 17 4.91 0.19 0.86
C TYR A 17 5.88 1.39 0.88
N LEU A 18 7.16 1.19 1.21
CA LEU A 18 8.19 2.24 1.14
C LEU A 18 8.57 2.62 -0.30
N ILE A 19 8.53 1.69 -1.25
CA ILE A 19 8.90 1.96 -2.64
C ILE A 19 8.01 3.05 -3.27
N PRO A 20 6.66 2.97 -3.17
CA PRO A 20 5.76 4.03 -3.61
C PRO A 20 5.89 5.34 -2.84
N LEU A 21 6.32 5.27 -1.59
CA LEU A 21 6.61 6.44 -0.79
C LEU A 21 7.84 7.20 -1.33
N ILE A 22 8.88 6.48 -1.75
CA ILE A 22 10.09 7.07 -2.34
C ILE A 22 9.78 7.78 -3.65
N TYR A 23 9.11 7.12 -4.62
CA TYR A 23 8.83 7.80 -5.88
C TYR A 23 7.79 8.92 -5.74
N SER A 24 6.84 8.80 -4.79
CA SER A 24 5.91 9.89 -4.51
C SER A 24 6.60 11.11 -3.89
N ALA A 25 7.55 10.89 -2.98
CA ALA A 25 8.37 11.97 -2.43
C ALA A 25 9.17 12.67 -3.52
N LEU A 26 9.73 11.91 -4.48
CA LEU A 26 10.40 12.48 -5.64
C LEU A 26 9.43 13.38 -6.42
N ILE A 27 8.23 12.91 -6.75
CA ILE A 27 7.20 13.68 -7.49
C ILE A 27 6.83 14.99 -6.78
N ILE A 28 6.65 14.97 -5.46
CA ILE A 28 6.37 16.18 -4.67
C ILE A 28 7.56 17.14 -4.68
N LEU A 29 8.78 16.61 -4.60
CA LEU A 29 10.00 17.41 -4.65
C LEU A 29 10.13 18.10 -6.03
N PHE A 30 9.74 17.42 -7.12
CA PHE A 30 9.61 18.05 -8.44
C PHE A 30 8.53 19.14 -8.48
N GLY A 31 7.33 18.86 -7.95
CA GLY A 31 6.23 19.82 -7.95
C GLY A 31 6.53 21.08 -7.14
N THR A 32 7.25 20.96 -6.01
CA THR A 32 7.65 22.10 -5.16
C THR A 32 8.73 22.97 -5.80
N VAL A 33 9.73 22.38 -6.45
CA VAL A 33 10.75 23.12 -7.22
C VAL A 33 10.10 23.92 -8.34
N GLU A 34 9.11 23.34 -9.02
CA GLU A 34 8.39 24.00 -10.11
C GLU A 34 7.47 25.13 -9.62
N TYR A 35 6.77 24.93 -8.50
CA TYR A 35 5.96 25.97 -7.86
C TYR A 35 6.78 27.21 -7.51
N LYS A 36 8.00 27.01 -6.99
CA LYS A 36 8.94 28.09 -6.66
C LYS A 36 9.41 28.88 -7.90
N ASN A 37 9.34 28.29 -9.08
CA ASN A 37 9.81 28.88 -10.34
C ASN A 37 8.71 29.66 -11.11
N ASN A 38 7.61 30.02 -10.43
CA ASN A 38 6.58 30.97 -10.86
C ASN A 38 5.74 30.61 -12.10
N ASN A 39 5.58 29.32 -12.42
CA ASN A 39 4.60 28.85 -13.41
C ASN A 39 3.59 27.89 -12.75
N PRO A 40 2.51 28.39 -12.13
CA PRO A 40 1.47 27.53 -11.57
C PRO A 40 0.60 26.98 -12.70
N CYS A 41 1.07 25.94 -13.40
CA CYS A 41 0.18 25.13 -14.23
C CYS A 41 -0.72 24.30 -13.30
N ASN A 42 -2.03 24.23 -13.58
CA ASN A 42 -2.99 23.36 -12.87
C ASN A 42 -2.49 21.91 -12.74
N LEU A 43 -1.67 21.46 -13.69
CA LEU A 43 -1.03 20.16 -13.70
C LEU A 43 -0.07 19.94 -12.51
N VAL A 44 0.69 20.95 -12.09
CA VAL A 44 1.65 20.84 -10.96
C VAL A 44 0.91 20.67 -9.65
N PHE A 45 -0.18 21.42 -9.45
CA PHE A 45 -1.03 21.28 -8.28
C PHE A 45 -1.67 19.89 -8.21
N LEU A 46 -2.16 19.39 -9.34
CA LEU A 46 -2.75 18.05 -9.43
C LEU A 46 -1.71 16.95 -9.15
N CYS A 47 -0.48 17.12 -9.63
CA CYS A 47 0.64 16.21 -9.38
C CYS A 47 1.06 16.20 -7.89
N MET A 48 1.14 17.38 -7.27
CA MET A 48 1.39 17.53 -5.83
C MET A 48 0.30 16.87 -4.98
N PHE A 49 -0.97 17.13 -5.31
CA PHE A 49 -2.12 16.52 -4.63
C PHE A 49 -2.08 14.99 -4.77
N TYR A 50 -1.83 14.49 -5.97
CA TYR A 50 -1.71 13.06 -6.23
C TYR A 50 -0.56 12.42 -5.43
N GLY A 51 0.60 13.07 -5.37
CA GLY A 51 1.72 12.62 -4.54
C GLY A 51 1.34 12.52 -3.06
N VAL A 52 0.65 13.52 -2.52
CA VAL A 52 0.17 13.51 -1.13
C VAL A 52 -0.80 12.34 -0.88
N VAL A 53 -1.73 12.09 -1.80
CA VAL A 53 -2.68 10.96 -1.70
C VAL A 53 -1.92 9.63 -1.64
N ILE A 54 -0.89 9.43 -2.48
CA ILE A 54 -0.06 8.22 -2.45
C ILE A 54 0.64 8.07 -1.10
N ILE A 55 1.20 9.15 -0.55
CA ILE A 55 1.87 9.11 0.76
C ILE A 55 0.89 8.65 1.84
N VAL A 56 -0.34 9.19 1.84
CA VAL A 56 -1.38 8.79 2.79
C VAL A 56 -1.71 7.30 2.65
N ILE A 57 -1.88 6.81 1.42
CA ILE A 57 -2.14 5.38 1.16
C ILE A 57 -1.00 4.51 1.70
N CYS A 58 0.25 4.88 1.44
CA CYS A 58 1.43 4.17 1.95
C CYS A 58 1.51 4.18 3.47
N LEU A 59 1.22 5.31 4.12
CA LEU A 59 1.21 5.41 5.58
C LEU A 59 0.12 4.53 6.20
N VAL A 60 -1.08 4.54 5.64
CA VAL A 60 -2.18 3.65 6.06
C VAL A 60 -1.81 2.18 5.83
N GLY A 61 -1.12 1.86 4.73
CA GLY A 61 -0.62 0.52 4.43
C GLY A 61 0.41 0.06 5.46
N CYS A 62 1.42 0.88 5.72
CA CYS A 62 2.43 0.65 6.76
C CYS A 62 1.80 0.46 8.14
N TRP A 63 0.82 1.31 8.50
CA TRP A 63 0.08 1.17 9.75
C TRP A 63 -0.69 -0.14 9.83
N GLY A 64 -1.35 -0.54 8.73
CA GLY A 64 -2.05 -1.82 8.61
C GLY A 64 -1.13 -3.02 8.84
N VAL A 65 0.09 -2.98 8.27
CA VAL A 65 1.11 -4.01 8.47
C VAL A 65 1.64 -4.01 9.92
N ILE A 66 1.79 -2.85 10.55
CA ILE A 66 2.28 -2.76 11.93
C ILE A 66 1.24 -3.28 12.94
N LYS A 67 -0.03 -2.89 12.74
CA LYS A 67 -1.15 -3.28 13.60
C LYS A 67 -1.81 -4.59 13.22
N GLU A 68 -1.29 -5.29 12.21
CA GLU A 68 -1.84 -6.55 11.71
C GLU A 68 -3.35 -6.43 11.40
N ASN A 69 -3.74 -5.28 10.81
CA ASN A 69 -5.12 -5.00 10.44
C ASN A 69 -5.38 -5.40 8.99
N ALA A 70 -6.00 -6.58 8.80
CA ALA A 70 -6.31 -7.14 7.49
C ALA A 70 -7.15 -6.21 6.61
N THR A 71 -8.13 -5.48 7.18
CA THR A 71 -8.97 -4.56 6.42
C THR A 71 -8.16 -3.41 5.83
N SER A 72 -7.25 -2.84 6.63
CA SER A 72 -6.37 -1.78 6.19
C SER A 72 -5.47 -2.24 5.04
N VAL A 73 -4.82 -3.40 5.21
CA VAL A 73 -3.92 -3.98 4.20
C VAL A 73 -4.66 -4.31 2.91
N ARG A 74 -5.89 -4.85 3.00
CA ARG A 74 -6.73 -5.18 1.84
C ARG A 74 -7.09 -3.94 1.02
N SER A 75 -7.52 -2.88 1.68
CA SER A 75 -7.89 -1.63 1.00
C SER A 75 -6.68 -0.94 0.37
N THR A 76 -5.54 -0.92 1.06
CA THR A 76 -4.33 -0.28 0.55
C THR A 76 -3.66 -1.06 -0.57
N LEU A 77 -3.77 -2.39 -0.59
CA LEU A 77 -3.24 -3.22 -1.68
C LEU A 77 -3.88 -2.87 -3.03
N ILE A 78 -5.21 -2.74 -3.07
CA ILE A 78 -5.94 -2.39 -4.30
C ILE A 78 -5.53 -0.99 -4.78
N LEU A 79 -5.46 -0.02 -3.85
CA LEU A 79 -5.02 1.33 -4.16
C LEU A 79 -3.57 1.37 -4.66
N LEU A 80 -2.69 0.52 -4.12
CA LEU A 80 -1.31 0.39 -4.57
C LEU A 80 -1.22 -0.14 -5.99
N ILE A 81 -2.03 -1.15 -6.34
CA ILE A 81 -2.12 -1.70 -7.70
C ILE A 81 -2.53 -0.61 -8.68
N VAL A 82 -3.63 0.09 -8.39
CA VAL A 82 -4.16 1.15 -9.25
C VAL A 82 -3.14 2.27 -9.42
N ASN A 83 -2.48 2.68 -8.33
CA ASN A 83 -1.45 3.71 -8.37
C ASN A 83 -0.25 3.30 -9.26
N ASN A 84 0.22 2.07 -9.14
CA ASN A 84 1.32 1.58 -9.98
C ASN A 84 0.95 1.52 -11.47
N ILE A 85 -0.32 1.24 -11.82
CA ILE A 85 -0.82 1.30 -13.21
C ILE A 85 -0.84 2.74 -13.72
N ILE A 86 -1.38 3.68 -12.94
CA ILE A 86 -1.43 5.10 -13.33
C ILE A 86 -0.01 5.65 -13.51
N MET A 87 0.89 5.34 -12.56
CA MET A 87 2.29 5.79 -12.62
C MET A 87 3.05 5.19 -13.79
N SER A 88 2.81 3.92 -14.15
CA SER A 88 3.44 3.32 -15.33
C SER A 88 2.98 3.97 -16.62
N MET A 89 1.71 4.39 -16.72
CA MET A 89 1.21 5.18 -17.85
C MET A 89 1.87 6.55 -17.90
N LEU A 90 1.90 7.28 -16.78
CA LEU A 90 2.49 8.63 -16.71
C LEU A 90 3.98 8.63 -17.07
N ILE A 91 4.77 7.70 -16.54
CA ILE A 91 6.21 7.63 -16.84
C ILE A 91 6.45 7.20 -18.30
N THR A 92 5.57 6.39 -18.88
CA THR A 92 5.66 6.00 -20.30
C THR A 92 5.38 7.20 -21.21
N PHE A 93 4.38 8.01 -20.89
CA PHE A 93 4.14 9.27 -21.61
C PHE A 93 5.35 10.20 -21.50
N LEU A 94 5.90 10.37 -20.29
CA LEU A 94 7.11 11.18 -20.06
C LEU A 94 8.31 10.67 -20.86
N LEU A 95 8.50 9.35 -20.94
CA LEU A 95 9.57 8.72 -21.71
C LEU A 95 9.40 8.96 -23.22
N ILE A 96 8.17 8.82 -23.74
CA ILE A 96 7.85 9.07 -25.15
C ILE A 96 8.11 10.54 -25.50
N ASP A 97 7.69 11.47 -24.64
CA ASP A 97 7.91 12.90 -24.83
C ASP A 97 9.41 13.25 -24.84
N THR A 98 10.19 12.64 -23.95
CA THR A 98 11.65 12.83 -23.87
C THR A 98 12.38 12.27 -25.11
N LEU A 99 11.89 11.16 -25.70
CA LEU A 99 12.52 10.49 -26.84
C LEU A 99 12.11 11.08 -28.21
N LYS A 100 10.80 11.25 -28.45
CA LYS A 100 10.25 11.59 -29.77
C LYS A 100 10.04 13.08 -30.02
N TYR A 101 9.70 13.86 -28.99
CA TYR A 101 9.25 15.25 -29.19
C TYR A 101 9.92 16.26 -28.25
N PRO A 102 11.27 16.35 -28.25
CA PRO A 102 11.94 17.34 -27.41
C PRO A 102 11.52 18.79 -27.73
N HIS A 103 11.16 19.05 -28.99
CA HIS A 103 10.73 20.37 -29.45
C HIS A 103 9.29 20.75 -29.06
N ILE A 104 8.39 19.80 -28.80
CA ILE A 104 6.99 20.09 -28.45
C ILE A 104 6.87 20.54 -26.99
N ALA A 105 7.68 19.98 -26.08
CA ALA A 105 7.79 20.44 -24.69
C ALA A 105 8.28 21.91 -24.58
N ILE A 106 9.13 22.33 -25.52
CA ILE A 106 9.65 23.71 -25.59
C ILE A 106 8.58 24.67 -26.15
N ILE A 107 7.80 24.24 -27.15
CA ILE A 107 6.79 25.07 -27.85
C ILE A 107 5.47 25.21 -27.07
N HIS A 108 5.06 24.21 -26.27
CA HIS A 108 3.79 24.24 -25.53
C HIS A 108 3.83 24.96 -24.17
N LYS A 109 4.90 25.69 -23.82
CA LYS A 109 5.08 26.26 -22.46
C LYS A 109 4.83 25.20 -21.37
N ALA A 110 5.23 23.95 -21.63
CA ALA A 110 5.28 22.98 -20.54
C ALA A 110 6.30 23.47 -19.51
N SER A 111 6.07 23.11 -18.24
CA SER A 111 7.01 23.18 -17.12
C SER A 111 8.46 23.42 -17.55
N LYS A 112 9.14 24.46 -17.03
CA LYS A 112 10.58 24.68 -17.26
C LYS A 112 11.43 23.46 -16.82
N LEU A 113 10.87 22.57 -16.02
CA LEU A 113 11.48 21.33 -15.56
C LEU A 113 11.31 20.20 -16.58
N LEU A 114 10.14 20.10 -17.24
CA LEU A 114 10.00 19.27 -18.43
C LEU A 114 10.96 19.73 -19.53
N GLN A 115 11.13 21.05 -19.68
CA GLN A 115 12.16 21.61 -20.56
C GLN A 115 13.57 21.23 -20.11
N PHE A 116 13.92 21.32 -18.82
CA PHE A 116 15.24 20.92 -18.29
C PHE A 116 15.53 19.42 -18.44
N ILE A 117 14.54 18.55 -18.18
CA ILE A 117 14.61 17.09 -18.35
C ILE A 117 14.75 16.70 -19.82
N VAL A 118 14.11 17.45 -20.70
CA VAL A 118 14.14 17.26 -22.16
C VAL A 118 15.41 17.84 -22.79
N GLU A 119 15.93 18.95 -22.25
CA GLU A 119 17.15 19.65 -22.68
C GLU A 119 18.39 18.82 -22.30
N GLU A 120 18.44 18.29 -21.08
CA GLU A 120 19.42 17.28 -20.67
C GLU A 120 18.87 15.85 -20.79
N LYS A 121 18.75 15.37 -22.04
CA LYS A 121 18.28 14.01 -22.39
C LYS A 121 18.80 12.89 -21.49
N LYS A 122 20.07 12.97 -21.03
CA LYS A 122 20.68 11.96 -20.15
C LYS A 122 20.04 11.93 -18.76
N VAL A 123 19.79 13.09 -18.16
CA VAL A 123 19.20 13.21 -16.82
C VAL A 123 17.74 12.73 -16.85
N GLY A 124 16.99 13.11 -17.88
CA GLY A 124 15.61 12.64 -18.07
C GLY A 124 15.48 11.14 -18.28
N LEU A 125 16.38 10.54 -19.08
CA LEU A 125 16.43 9.09 -19.28
C LEU A 125 16.79 8.34 -17.98
N ILE A 126 17.76 8.83 -17.21
CA ILE A 126 18.14 8.22 -15.93
C ILE A 126 16.95 8.30 -14.96
N PHE A 127 16.30 9.46 -14.86
CA PHE A 127 15.15 9.65 -14.00
C PHE A 127 13.99 8.70 -14.35
N CYS A 128 13.60 8.65 -15.63
CA CYS A 128 12.56 7.75 -16.10
C CYS A 128 12.94 6.28 -15.85
N SER A 129 14.19 5.90 -16.10
CA SER A 129 14.69 4.54 -15.87
C SER A 129 14.62 4.14 -14.40
N VAL A 130 15.02 5.02 -13.48
CA VAL A 130 14.96 4.76 -12.03
C VAL A 130 13.52 4.57 -11.57
N ILE A 131 12.60 5.46 -11.96
CA ILE A 131 11.18 5.32 -11.59
C ILE A 131 10.59 4.05 -12.20
N TYR A 132 10.89 3.75 -13.46
CA TYR A 132 10.41 2.54 -14.12
C TYR A 132 10.89 1.27 -13.41
N ALA A 133 12.16 1.23 -12.98
CA ALA A 133 12.71 0.12 -12.21
C ALA A 133 12.01 -0.02 -10.85
N LEU A 134 11.72 1.08 -10.16
CA LEU A 134 10.99 1.06 -8.89
C LEU A 134 9.55 0.55 -9.07
N ILE A 135 8.85 0.98 -10.13
CA ILE A 135 7.50 0.50 -10.46
C ILE A 135 7.52 -0.99 -10.79
N PHE A 136 8.48 -1.43 -11.62
CA PHE A 136 8.64 -2.83 -11.99
C PHE A 136 8.89 -3.70 -10.75
N PHE A 137 9.78 -3.27 -9.87
CA PHE A 137 10.01 -3.96 -8.60
C PHE A 137 8.73 -4.00 -7.75
N SER A 138 8.00 -2.89 -7.65
CA SER A 138 6.73 -2.86 -6.93
C SER A 138 5.71 -3.87 -7.49
N PHE A 139 5.61 -4.02 -8.82
CA PHE A 139 4.75 -5.04 -9.45
C PHE A 139 5.22 -6.47 -9.17
N CYS A 140 6.50 -6.77 -9.37
CA CYS A 140 7.03 -8.12 -9.19
C CYS A 140 6.80 -8.66 -7.78
N PHE A 141 6.90 -7.80 -6.78
CA PHE A 141 6.82 -8.19 -5.37
C PHE A 141 5.45 -7.92 -4.75
N MET A 142 4.49 -7.37 -5.50
CA MET A 142 3.13 -7.09 -5.03
C MET A 142 2.40 -8.35 -4.55
N TRP A 143 2.70 -9.50 -5.17
CA TRP A 143 2.19 -10.81 -4.76
C TRP A 143 2.52 -11.12 -3.29
N ASN A 144 3.69 -10.70 -2.79
CA ASN A 144 4.08 -10.94 -1.39
C ASN A 144 3.18 -10.21 -0.38
N VAL A 145 2.62 -9.05 -0.75
CA VAL A 145 1.64 -8.35 0.08
C VAL A 145 0.31 -9.11 0.08
N GLY A 146 -0.05 -9.72 -1.05
CA GLY A 146 -1.20 -10.62 -1.16
C GLY A 146 -1.05 -11.86 -0.28
N ASP A 147 0.11 -12.51 -0.28
CA ASP A 147 0.41 -13.65 0.59
C ASP A 147 0.36 -13.26 2.07
N TYR A 148 0.84 -12.06 2.43
CA TYR A 148 0.72 -11.55 3.80
C TYR A 148 -0.74 -11.30 4.20
N LEU A 149 -1.56 -10.75 3.31
CA LEU A 149 -2.99 -10.58 3.55
C LEU A 149 -3.71 -11.93 3.73
N ALA A 150 -3.37 -12.93 2.93
CA ALA A 150 -3.92 -14.28 3.07
C ALA A 150 -3.55 -14.91 4.42
N GLN A 151 -2.33 -14.69 4.91
CA GLN A 151 -1.92 -15.13 6.26
C GLN A 151 -2.70 -14.41 7.36
N LEU A 152 -2.92 -13.10 7.23
CA LEU A 152 -3.74 -12.32 8.14
C LEU A 152 -5.19 -12.82 8.19
N ASP A 153 -5.80 -13.07 7.04
CA ASP A 153 -7.17 -13.58 6.94
C ASP A 153 -7.29 -14.99 7.54
N ALA A 154 -6.28 -15.85 7.33
CA ALA A 154 -6.22 -17.17 7.95
C ALA A 154 -6.13 -17.09 9.48
N ASN A 155 -5.31 -16.18 10.01
CA ASN A 155 -5.17 -15.98 11.46
C ASN A 155 -6.47 -15.47 12.09
N MET A 156 -7.15 -14.50 11.48
CA MET A 156 -8.44 -14.01 11.98
C MET A 156 -9.49 -15.13 11.99
N CYS A 157 -9.55 -15.95 10.94
CA CYS A 157 -10.47 -17.09 10.87
C CYS A 157 -10.17 -18.13 11.97
N LEU A 158 -8.91 -18.44 12.22
CA LEU A 158 -8.51 -19.36 13.30
C LEU A 158 -8.87 -18.81 14.68
N ASP A 159 -8.68 -17.51 14.91
CA ASP A 159 -9.07 -16.86 16.17
C ASP A 159 -10.58 -16.87 16.37
N ASP A 160 -11.37 -16.64 15.32
CA ASP A 160 -12.83 -16.73 15.38
C ASP A 160 -13.31 -18.15 15.67
N ILE A 161 -12.68 -19.16 15.07
CA ILE A 161 -12.97 -20.57 15.34
C ILE A 161 -12.61 -20.91 16.79
N LYS A 162 -11.44 -20.47 17.27
CA LYS A 162 -10.99 -20.69 18.64
C LYS A 162 -11.92 -20.02 19.66
N ASN A 163 -12.28 -18.77 19.43
CA ASN A 163 -13.21 -18.02 20.29
C ASN A 163 -14.60 -18.67 20.30
N SER A 164 -15.07 -19.16 19.15
CA SER A 164 -16.34 -19.89 19.04
C SER A 164 -16.29 -21.21 19.79
N HIS A 165 -15.20 -21.97 19.65
CA HIS A 165 -14.97 -23.22 20.37
C HIS A 165 -14.93 -22.99 21.88
N ASP A 166 -14.20 -21.99 22.36
CA ASP A 166 -14.10 -21.63 23.77
C ASP A 166 -15.45 -21.17 24.34
N ARG A 167 -16.25 -20.43 23.56
CA ARG A 167 -17.63 -20.08 23.91
C ARG A 167 -18.52 -21.32 24.03
N ILE A 168 -18.44 -22.26 23.08
CA ILE A 168 -19.21 -23.52 23.13
C ILE A 168 -18.79 -24.35 24.34
N GLN A 169 -17.49 -24.47 24.62
CA GLN A 169 -16.98 -25.21 25.77
C GLN A 169 -17.40 -24.58 27.10
N ASN A 170 -17.33 -23.25 27.22
CA ASN A 170 -17.78 -22.53 28.40
C ASN A 170 -19.30 -22.63 28.60
N ASN A 171 -20.09 -22.60 27.53
CA ASN A 171 -21.52 -22.82 27.59
C ASN A 171 -21.83 -24.27 28.04
N LYS A 172 -21.18 -25.28 27.47
CA LYS A 172 -21.33 -26.68 27.93
C LYS A 172 -21.00 -26.84 29.42
N LYS A 173 -19.91 -26.21 29.90
CA LYS A 173 -19.56 -26.22 31.33
C LYS A 173 -20.62 -25.55 32.21
N LYS A 174 -21.19 -24.42 31.77
CA LYS A 174 -22.29 -23.73 32.49
C LYS A 174 -23.57 -24.57 32.53
N TYR A 175 -23.96 -25.18 31.42
CA TYR A 175 -25.14 -26.05 31.35
C TYR A 175 -24.97 -27.31 32.22
N SER A 176 -23.80 -27.96 32.17
CA SER A 176 -23.49 -29.11 33.03
C SER A 176 -23.53 -28.75 34.53
N LYS A 177 -23.00 -27.59 34.93
CA LYS A 177 -23.12 -27.11 36.31
C LYS A 177 -24.56 -26.81 36.72
N LYS A 178 -25.40 -26.33 35.81
CA LYS A 178 -26.81 -26.03 36.08
C LYS A 178 -27.60 -27.32 36.31
N ILE A 179 -27.41 -28.33 35.47
CA ILE A 179 -28.06 -29.65 35.61
C ILE A 179 -27.66 -30.32 36.92
N SER A 180 -26.37 -30.32 37.25
CA SER A 180 -25.88 -30.88 38.53
C SER A 180 -26.47 -30.16 39.75
N LYS A 181 -26.76 -28.86 39.65
CA LYS A 181 -27.35 -28.08 40.74
C LYS A 181 -28.85 -28.39 40.89
N ASP A 182 -29.57 -28.48 39.78
CA ASP A 182 -30.99 -28.88 39.77
C ASP A 182 -31.19 -30.30 40.31
N GLU A 183 -30.32 -31.26 39.97
CA GLU A 183 -30.36 -32.63 40.55
C GLU A 183 -30.12 -32.63 42.06
N SER A 184 -29.19 -31.81 42.56
CA SER A 184 -28.94 -31.70 44.00
C SER A 184 -30.09 -31.04 44.77
N GLU A 185 -30.79 -30.06 44.18
CA GLU A 185 -31.98 -29.44 44.79
C GLU A 185 -33.19 -30.39 44.79
N PHE A 186 -33.33 -31.25 43.77
CA PHE A 186 -34.39 -32.25 43.73
C PHE A 186 -34.19 -33.38 44.75
N LEU A 187 -32.95 -33.78 45.04
CA LEU A 187 -32.65 -34.84 46.02
C LEU A 187 -32.78 -34.38 47.49
N ILE A 188 -32.68 -33.08 47.77
CA ILE A 188 -32.82 -32.52 49.12
C ILE A 188 -34.31 -32.33 49.50
N LYS A 189 -35.23 -32.39 48.53
CA LYS A 189 -36.65 -32.12 48.71
C LYS A 189 -37.53 -33.37 48.93
N VAL A 190 -36.92 -34.54 49.12
CA VAL A 190 -37.60 -35.82 49.41
C VAL A 190 -37.52 -36.13 50.91
#